data_AF-A0A2U3K1D4-F1
#
_entry.id   AF-A0A2U3K1D4-F1
#
_cell.length_a   1.000
_cell.length_b   1.000
_cell.length_c   1.000
_cell.angle_alpha   90.00
_cell.angle_beta   90.00
_cell.angle_gamma   90.00
#
_symmetry.space_group_name_H-M   'P 1'
#
loop_
_entity.id
_entity.type
_entity.pdbx_description
1 polymer ?
#
loop_
_entity_poly.entity_id
_entity_poly.type
_entity_poly.pdbx_seq_one_letter_code
_entity_poly.pdbx_strand_id
1 'polypeptide(L)'
;MLEILSRPALHDKFVSVLEKHVSPDRLFRKSGDWNVYFSDSVLVCDDGWRKYILAALIEDKNGERILRGLVPVVEGLLKPSHIKARSRQQTKAPLAQEPGSA
;
A
#
# COMPACT_ATOMS: atom_id res chain seq x y z
N MET A 1 14.77 -3.14 -11.86
CA MET A 1 15.18 -2.99 -10.45
C MET A 1 14.08 -3.37 -9.47
N LEU A 2 12.83 -2.92 -9.60
CA LEU A 2 11.75 -3.37 -8.70
C LEU A 2 11.45 -4.88 -8.81
N GLU A 3 11.58 -5.45 -10.00
CA GLU A 3 11.31 -6.87 -10.26
C GLU A 3 12.06 -7.85 -9.33
N ILE A 4 13.30 -7.53 -8.95
CA ILE A 4 14.09 -8.39 -8.04
C ILE A 4 13.55 -8.43 -6.61
N LEU A 5 12.72 -7.46 -6.22
CA LEU A 5 12.08 -7.40 -4.89
C LEU A 5 10.65 -7.96 -4.93
N SER A 6 10.12 -8.24 -6.12
CA SER A 6 8.75 -8.72 -6.32
C SER A 6 8.59 -10.19 -5.94
N ARG A 7 7.34 -10.62 -5.69
CA ARG A 7 6.99 -12.04 -5.39
C ARG A 7 7.90 -12.64 -4.31
N PRO A 8 7.90 -12.06 -3.10
CA PRO A 8 8.78 -12.51 -2.03
C PRO A 8 8.58 -14.01 -1.76
N ALA A 9 9.68 -14.76 -1.82
CA ALA A 9 9.67 -16.21 -1.55
C ALA A 9 9.56 -16.55 -0.05
N LEU A 10 9.79 -15.56 0.82
CA LEU A 10 9.68 -15.70 2.27
C LEU A 10 8.38 -15.03 2.76
N HIS A 11 7.60 -15.81 3.50
CA HIS A 11 6.27 -15.46 4.03
C HIS A 11 6.32 -15.10 5.53
N ASP A 12 7.35 -14.37 5.94
CA ASP A 12 7.57 -13.88 7.31
C ASP A 12 7.32 -12.37 7.44
N LYS A 13 7.37 -11.83 8.68
CA LYS A 13 7.27 -10.40 9.00
C LYS A 13 6.08 -9.70 8.29
N PHE A 14 6.31 -8.63 7.51
CA PHE A 14 5.23 -7.88 6.86
C PHE A 14 4.45 -8.72 5.83
N VAL A 15 5.15 -9.52 5.03
CA VAL A 15 4.51 -10.31 3.95
C VAL A 15 3.51 -11.30 4.50
N SER A 16 3.83 -11.96 5.62
CA SER A 16 2.94 -12.92 6.29
C SER A 16 1.55 -12.36 6.67
N VAL A 17 1.45 -11.03 6.78
CA VAL A 17 0.20 -10.32 7.09
C VAL A 17 -0.42 -9.79 5.81
N LEU A 18 0.39 -9.16 4.95
CA LEU A 18 -0.08 -8.51 3.72
C LEU A 18 -0.63 -9.51 2.69
N GLU A 19 -0.01 -10.69 2.54
CA GLU A 19 -0.40 -11.69 1.54
C GLU A 19 -1.83 -12.24 1.74
N LYS A 20 -2.41 -12.06 2.93
CA LYS A 20 -3.80 -12.40 3.23
C LYS A 20 -4.79 -11.50 2.47
N HIS A 21 -4.35 -10.32 2.03
CA HIS A 21 -5.20 -9.28 1.46
C HIS A 21 -4.62 -8.61 0.21
N VAL A 22 -3.37 -8.91 -0.14
CA VAL A 22 -2.62 -8.32 -1.25
C VAL A 22 -1.93 -9.44 -2.02
N SER A 23 -2.08 -9.43 -3.34
CA SER A 23 -1.41 -10.42 -4.20
C SER A 23 0.12 -10.27 -4.14
N PRO A 24 0.92 -11.36 -4.07
CA PRO A 24 2.38 -11.28 -3.93
C PRO A 24 3.12 -10.53 -5.04
N ASP A 25 2.54 -10.44 -6.24
CA ASP A 25 3.08 -9.66 -7.37
C ASP A 25 2.92 -8.13 -7.18
N ARG A 26 2.12 -7.71 -6.18
CA ARG A 26 1.94 -6.30 -5.77
C ARG A 26 2.79 -5.92 -4.55
N LEU A 27 3.62 -6.85 -4.08
CA LEU A 27 4.52 -6.69 -2.93
C LEU A 27 5.97 -6.68 -3.40
N PHE A 28 6.70 -5.63 -3.02
CA PHE A 28 8.13 -5.51 -3.30
C PHE A 28 8.88 -5.35 -1.99
N ARG A 29 9.71 -6.33 -1.61
CA ARG A 29 10.22 -6.45 -0.25
C ARG A 29 11.74 -6.55 -0.16
N LYS A 30 12.30 -5.93 0.88
CA LYS A 30 13.63 -6.24 1.42
C LYS A 30 13.55 -6.42 2.93
N SER A 31 13.90 -7.62 3.40
CA SER A 31 14.03 -7.96 4.82
C SER A 31 15.49 -8.07 5.25
N GLY A 32 15.74 -8.07 6.57
CA GLY A 32 17.05 -8.36 7.13
C GLY A 32 16.97 -8.58 8.63
N ASP A 33 17.74 -9.54 9.14
CA ASP A 33 17.83 -9.85 10.57
C ASP A 33 19.30 -9.86 10.97
N TRP A 34 19.62 -9.30 12.14
CA TRP A 34 20.96 -9.30 12.69
C TRP A 34 20.93 -9.27 14.22
N ASN A 35 21.40 -10.32 14.87
CA ASN A 35 21.30 -10.48 16.33
C ASN A 35 19.84 -10.32 16.82
N VAL A 36 19.56 -9.34 17.68
CA VAL A 36 18.20 -8.99 18.16
C VAL A 36 17.55 -7.89 17.34
N TYR A 37 18.17 -7.47 16.23
CA TYR A 37 17.61 -6.52 15.28
C TYR A 37 16.83 -7.24 14.18
N PHE A 38 15.58 -6.84 14.00
CA PHE A 38 14.70 -7.29 12.92
C PHE A 38 14.33 -6.09 12.07
N SER A 39 14.56 -6.21 10.76
CA SER A 39 14.21 -5.18 9.79
C SER A 39 13.32 -5.74 8.70
N ASP A 40 12.39 -4.90 8.25
CA ASP A 40 11.60 -5.19 7.07
C ASP A 40 11.22 -3.90 6.36
N SER A 41 11.21 -3.96 5.04
CA SER A 41 10.73 -2.89 4.17
C SER A 41 9.92 -3.49 3.05
N VAL A 42 8.75 -2.91 2.80
CA VAL A 42 7.83 -3.37 1.75
C VAL A 42 7.17 -2.18 1.07
N LEU A 43 7.26 -2.14 -0.25
CA LEU A 43 6.40 -1.31 -1.10
C LEU A 43 5.16 -2.14 -1.43
N VAL A 44 3.99 -1.58 -1.12
CA VAL A 44 2.69 -2.15 -1.43
C VAL A 44 2.03 -1.27 -2.48
N CYS A 45 1.73 -1.85 -3.63
CA CYS A 45 1.12 -1.14 -4.75
C CYS A 45 0.04 -2.03 -5.41
N ASP A 46 -1.19 -1.96 -4.88
CA ASP A 46 -2.36 -2.64 -5.46
C ASP A 46 -3.26 -1.67 -6.23
N ASP A 47 -4.26 -2.23 -6.94
CA ASP A 47 -5.21 -1.43 -7.74
C ASP A 47 -6.21 -0.65 -6.85
N GLY A 48 -6.22 -0.91 -5.54
CA GLY A 48 -7.08 -0.27 -4.56
C GLY A 48 -6.43 0.95 -3.92
N TRP A 49 -6.55 1.03 -2.60
CA TRP A 49 -6.05 2.16 -1.82
C TRP A 49 -4.58 1.99 -1.40
N ARG A 50 -4.00 0.79 -1.51
CA ARG A 50 -2.66 0.52 -0.98
C ARG A 50 -1.60 1.00 -1.96
N LYS A 51 -1.05 2.17 -1.65
CA LYS A 51 0.07 2.80 -2.36
C LYS A 51 0.99 3.42 -1.32
N TYR A 52 1.80 2.59 -0.67
CA TYR A 52 2.68 3.05 0.42
C TYR A 52 3.92 2.17 0.55
N ILE A 53 4.93 2.73 1.23
CA ILE A 53 6.11 1.99 1.68
C ILE A 53 6.02 1.91 3.20
N LEU A 54 6.14 0.70 3.74
CA LEU A 54 6.31 0.46 5.17
C LEU A 54 7.74 -0.01 5.41
N ALA A 55 8.44 0.66 6.32
CA ALA A 55 9.80 0.29 6.74
C ALA A 55 9.90 0.36 8.26
N ALA A 56 10.53 -0.65 8.88
CA ALA A 56 10.78 -0.67 10.31
C ALA A 56 12.07 -1.42 10.64
N LEU A 57 12.68 -1.02 11.76
CA LEU A 57 13.83 -1.66 12.40
C LEU A 57 13.53 -1.77 13.89
N ILE A 58 13.65 -2.96 14.46
CA ILE A 58 13.28 -3.24 15.85
C ILE A 58 14.40 -4.00 16.53
N GLU A 59 14.89 -3.48 17.64
CA GLU A 59 15.84 -4.15 18.54
C GLU A 59 15.07 -4.84 19.68
N ASP A 60 14.55 -6.03 19.43
CA ASP A 60 13.83 -6.82 20.43
C ASP A 60 13.85 -8.29 20.03
N LYS A 61 13.97 -9.20 21.00
CA LYS A 61 13.91 -10.66 20.75
C LYS A 61 12.58 -11.10 20.12
N ASN A 62 11.52 -10.31 20.28
CA ASN A 62 10.20 -10.48 19.70
C ASN A 62 9.98 -9.59 18.46
N GLY A 63 11.04 -9.02 17.88
CA GLY A 63 10.93 -8.04 16.78
C GLY A 63 10.09 -8.52 15.61
N GLU A 64 10.19 -9.79 15.23
CA GLU A 64 9.34 -10.38 14.18
C GLU A 64 7.84 -10.28 14.51
N ARG A 65 7.45 -10.59 15.76
CA ARG A 65 6.06 -10.49 16.22
C ARG A 65 5.58 -9.04 16.22
N ILE A 66 6.44 -8.10 16.61
CA ILE A 66 6.12 -6.67 16.59
C ILE A 66 5.91 -6.19 15.15
N LEU A 67 6.79 -6.56 14.21
CA LEU A 67 6.66 -6.23 12.78
C LEU A 67 5.32 -6.72 12.20
N ARG A 68 4.92 -7.96 12.51
CA ARG A 68 3.60 -8.49 12.11
C ARG A 68 2.45 -7.66 12.69
N GLY A 69 2.58 -7.20 13.94
CA GLY A 69 1.59 -6.35 14.62
C GLY A 69 1.49 -4.93 14.07
N LEU A 70 2.54 -4.38 13.46
CA LEU A 70 2.54 -3.03 12.89
C LEU A 70 1.64 -2.90 11.66
N VAL A 71 1.60 -3.93 10.80
CA VAL A 71 0.82 -3.89 9.55
C VAL A 71 -0.64 -3.49 9.76
N PRO A 72 -1.45 -4.17 10.60
CA PRO A 72 -2.86 -3.81 10.78
C PRO A 72 -3.06 -2.42 11.41
N VAL A 73 -2.14 -1.99 12.27
CA VAL A 73 -2.20 -0.64 12.87
C VAL A 73 -1.98 0.42 11.79
N VAL A 74 -0.92 0.27 10.99
CA VAL A 74 -0.60 1.19 9.90
C VAL A 74 -1.69 1.18 8.84
N GLU A 75 -2.17 0.01 8.39
CA GLU A 75 -3.27 -0.06 7.43
C GLU A 75 -4.55 0.58 7.99
N GLY A 76 -4.82 0.44 9.28
CA GLY A 76 -5.95 1.11 9.95
C GLY A 76 -5.88 2.63 9.89
N LEU A 77 -4.67 3.21 9.93
CA LEU A 77 -4.45 4.65 9.81
C LEU A 77 -4.47 5.14 8.36
N LEU A 78 -3.97 4.33 7.43
CA LEU A 78 -3.85 4.70 6.02
C LEU A 78 -5.13 4.47 5.22
N LYS A 79 -5.97 3.52 5.62
CA LYS A 79 -7.19 3.17 4.88
C LYS A 79 -8.10 4.40 4.80
N PRO A 80 -8.46 4.86 3.59
CA PRO A 80 -9.34 6.01 3.44
C PRO A 80 -10.69 5.77 4.12
N SER A 81 -11.03 6.62 5.09
CA SER A 81 -12.32 6.62 5.76
C SER A 81 -13.38 7.15 4.79
N HIS A 82 -13.91 6.28 3.91
CA HIS A 82 -15.08 6.49 3.03
C HIS A 82 -15.46 7.97 2.82
N ILE A 83 -14.57 8.78 2.24
CA ILE A 83 -14.99 10.11 1.77
C ILE A 83 -15.86 9.80 0.57
N LYS A 84 -17.18 9.97 0.73
CA LYS A 84 -18.16 9.92 -0.36
C LYS A 84 -17.50 10.57 -1.57
N ALA A 85 -17.27 9.78 -2.62
CA ALA A 85 -16.78 10.28 -3.88
C ALA A 85 -17.61 11.53 -4.18
N ARG A 86 -17.00 12.72 -4.13
CA ARG A 86 -17.66 13.93 -4.59
C ARG A 86 -18.00 13.62 -6.04
N SER A 87 -19.28 13.39 -6.31
CA SER A 87 -19.77 13.33 -7.67
C SER A 87 -19.22 14.57 -8.34
N ARG A 88 -18.30 14.40 -9.29
CA ARG A 88 -18.05 15.45 -10.27
C ARG A 88 -19.41 15.65 -10.94
N GLN A 89 -20.19 16.60 -10.43
CA GLN A 89 -21.30 17.12 -11.19
C GLN A 89 -20.65 17.65 -12.46
N GLN A 90 -20.88 16.91 -13.52
CA GLN A 90 -20.54 17.25 -14.87
C GLN A 90 -21.29 18.55 -15.14
N THR A 91 -20.62 19.70 -14.94
CA THR A 91 -21.09 20.98 -15.46
C THR A 91 -21.11 20.83 -16.97
N LYS A 92 -22.28 20.46 -17.51
CA LYS A 92 -22.59 20.69 -18.92
C LYS A 92 -22.39 22.18 -19.16
N ALA A 93 -21.35 22.52 -19.90
CA ALA A 93 -21.26 23.83 -20.53
C ALA A 93 -22.51 23.99 -21.43
N PRO A 94 -23.21 25.14 -21.42
CA PRO A 94 -24.26 25.39 -22.39
C PRO A 94 -23.67 25.36 -23.79
N LEU A 95 -24.32 24.60 -24.67
CA LEU A 95 -24.06 24.59 -26.10
C LEU A 95 -24.25 26.02 -26.62
N ALA A 96 -23.17 26.68 -27.03
CA ALA A 96 -23.25 27.95 -27.73
C ALA A 96 -24.04 27.70 -29.02
N GLN A 97 -25.24 28.28 -29.12
CA GLN A 97 -25.96 28.36 -30.38
C GLN A 97 -25.17 29.29 -31.29
N GLU A 98 -24.64 28.75 -32.39
CA GLU A 98 -24.13 29.55 -33.49
C GLU A 98 -25.29 30.37 -34.08
N PRO A 99 -25.14 31.70 -34.25
CA PRO A 99 -26.09 32.44 -35.06
C PRO A 99 -25.77 32.21 -36.53
N GLY A 100 -26.56 31.32 -37.14
CA GLY A 100 -26.67 31.23 -38.59
C GLY A 100 -27.52 32.36 -39.16
N SER A 101 -26.90 33.08 -40.10
CA SER A 101 -27.48 33.72 -41.30
C SER A 101 -28.43 34.91 -41.15
N ALA A 102 -27.96 36.06 -41.65
CA ALA A 102 -28.68 36.91 -42.60
C ALA A 102 -27.68 37.40 -43.66
#